data_AF-A0A5N6RTY9-F1
#
_entry.id   AF-A0A5N6RTY9-F1
#
_cell.length_a   1.000
_cell.length_b   1.000
_cell.length_c   1.000
_cell.angle_alpha   90.00
_cell.angle_beta   90.00
_cell.angle_gamma   90.00
#
_symmetry.space_group_name_H-M   'P 1'
#
loop_
_entity.id
_entity.type
_entity.pdbx_description
1 polymer ?
#
loop_
_entity_poly.entity_id
_entity_poly.type
_entity_poly.pdbx_seq_one_letter_code
_entity_poly.pdbx_strand_id
1 'polypeptide(L)'
;MTIDESYCALVNCWIGYAIESNVKELYLDVYYPRGYYHVPDSVMAAKSITKLTILRCTFESFHSDINLSSLKKLLLDEVYLDDQIFQTLIAGCPVVEDIKFERCFGLKNIHLSGLPKLVAFEVSLNPVLKSMEIEASNLESLLIYLWTPCQINLHPCENLKKLALHSVTVTDKWLHDFLSKHPLIESLNLHNCNMLKTINISSDRMKNLIFSHCKELVEANIIAPNLCRLTQFGNNKLPYVARA
;
A
#
# COMPACT_ATOMS: atom_id res chain seq x y z
N MET A 1 8.29 26.33 29.55
CA MET A 1 8.44 25.48 28.37
C MET A 1 9.23 24.26 28.79
N THR A 2 8.66 23.06 28.69
CA THR A 2 9.39 21.83 29.00
C THR A 2 10.46 21.57 27.93
N ILE A 3 11.46 20.72 28.21
CA ILE A 3 12.50 20.34 27.22
C ILE A 3 11.84 19.78 25.94
N ASP A 4 10.75 19.04 26.11
CA ASP A 4 9.96 18.44 25.03
C ASP A 4 9.24 19.50 24.17
N GLU A 5 8.62 20.51 24.79
CA GLU A 5 8.00 21.64 24.08
C GLU A 5 9.03 22.47 23.30
N SER A 6 10.20 22.70 23.88
CA SER A 6 11.29 23.43 23.22
C SER A 6 11.85 22.67 22.02
N TYR A 7 11.90 21.34 22.09
CA TYR A 7 12.32 20.50 20.98
C TYR A 7 11.30 20.54 19.83
N CYS A 8 10.01 20.35 20.12
CA CYS A 8 8.96 20.44 19.11
C CYS A 8 8.91 21.81 18.43
N ALA A 9 9.08 22.89 19.20
CA ALA A 9 9.15 24.24 18.65
C ALA A 9 10.33 24.42 17.68
N LEU A 10 11.50 23.86 18.03
CA LEU A 10 12.66 23.88 17.13
C LEU A 10 12.36 23.10 15.84
N VAL A 11 11.82 21.88 15.94
CA VAL A 11 11.46 21.08 14.75
C VAL A 11 10.46 21.84 13.87
N ASN A 12 9.45 22.49 14.46
CA ASN A 12 8.49 23.34 13.73
C ASN A 12 9.18 24.47 12.96
N CYS A 13 10.20 25.12 13.54
CA CYS A 13 10.97 26.16 12.84
C CYS A 13 11.72 25.60 11.63
N TRP A 14 12.31 24.42 11.74
CA TRP A 14 13.03 23.78 10.63
C TRP A 14 12.08 23.36 9.51
N ILE A 15 10.91 22.83 9.86
CA ILE A 15 9.84 22.52 8.90
C ILE A 15 9.36 23.79 8.20
N GLY A 16 9.11 24.86 8.96
CA GLY A 16 8.71 26.16 8.41
C GLY A 16 9.72 26.68 7.39
N TYR A 17 11.01 26.68 7.75
CA TYR A 17 12.09 27.08 6.84
C TYR A 17 12.14 26.23 5.56
N ALA A 18 11.96 24.91 5.68
CA ALA A 18 11.94 24.02 4.51
C ALA A 18 10.75 24.33 3.57
N ILE A 19 9.56 24.58 4.13
CA ILE A 19 8.37 24.96 3.37
C ILE A 19 8.57 26.31 2.67
N GLU A 20 9.06 27.32 3.39
CA GLU A 20 9.37 28.65 2.83
C GLU A 20 10.44 28.58 1.73
N SER A 21 11.38 27.65 1.86
CA SER A 21 12.42 27.38 0.85
C SER A 21 11.91 26.60 -0.37
N ASN A 22 10.61 26.26 -0.42
CA ASN A 22 9.98 25.53 -1.52
C ASN A 22 10.70 24.20 -1.85
N VAL A 23 11.12 23.46 -0.82
CA VAL A 23 11.77 22.16 -1.02
C VAL A 23 10.88 21.21 -1.82
N LYS A 24 11.51 20.32 -2.60
CA LYS A 24 10.83 19.28 -3.39
C LYS A 24 10.65 17.99 -2.61
N GLU A 25 11.60 17.65 -1.76
CA GLU A 25 11.54 16.44 -0.94
C GLU A 25 11.58 16.84 0.53
N LEU A 26 10.66 16.29 1.31
CA LEU A 26 10.63 16.46 2.75
C LEU A 26 10.58 15.08 3.41
N TYR A 27 11.61 14.80 4.23
CA TYR A 27 11.70 13.61 5.06
C TYR A 27 11.62 14.05 6.53
N LEU A 28 10.58 13.60 7.22
CA LEU A 28 10.35 13.86 8.63
C LEU A 28 10.41 12.56 9.40
N ASP A 29 11.30 12.52 10.38
CA ASP A 29 11.44 11.40 11.29
C ASP A 29 11.80 11.98 12.64
N VAL A 30 10.78 12.14 13.48
CA VAL A 30 10.88 12.89 14.73
C VAL A 30 10.62 11.95 15.88
N TYR A 31 11.70 11.47 16.49
CA TYR A 31 11.59 10.70 17.73
C TYR A 31 11.09 11.60 18.86
N TYR A 32 9.90 11.27 19.40
CA TYR A 32 9.30 11.99 20.51
C TYR A 32 9.04 11.03 21.69
N PRO A 33 9.77 11.15 22.82
CA PRO A 33 9.71 10.17 23.91
C PRO A 33 8.32 10.00 24.55
N ARG A 34 7.44 11.00 24.42
CA ARG A 34 6.11 11.02 25.06
C ARG A 34 4.95 10.71 24.11
N GLY A 35 5.22 10.17 22.92
CA GLY A 35 4.18 9.80 21.97
C GLY A 35 4.61 10.03 20.53
N TYR A 36 3.72 10.63 19.73
CA TYR A 36 4.01 10.97 18.35
C TYR A 36 4.18 12.47 18.21
N TYR A 37 5.15 12.89 17.39
CA TYR A 37 5.26 14.28 17.00
C TYR A 37 4.09 14.64 16.07
N HIS A 38 3.41 15.74 16.38
CA HIS A 38 2.31 16.25 15.57
C HIS A 38 2.86 17.05 14.39
N VAL A 39 2.64 16.54 13.18
CA VAL A 39 3.08 17.21 11.96
C VAL A 39 2.26 18.50 11.78
N PRO A 40 2.90 19.67 11.61
CA PRO A 40 2.17 20.92 11.39
C PRO A 40 1.36 20.91 10.08
N ASP A 41 0.16 21.49 10.11
CA ASP A 41 -0.73 21.65 8.94
C ASP A 41 -0.05 22.32 7.74
N SER A 42 0.95 23.17 7.99
CA SER A 42 1.73 23.81 6.92
C SER A 42 2.40 22.81 5.98
N VAL A 43 2.76 21.61 6.46
CA VAL A 43 3.28 20.53 5.62
C VAL A 43 2.23 20.07 4.63
N MET A 44 0.97 19.97 5.05
CA MET A 44 -0.17 19.53 4.23
C MET A 44 -0.62 20.58 3.21
N ALA A 45 -0.19 21.83 3.37
CA ALA A 45 -0.46 22.93 2.44
C ALA A 45 0.72 23.23 1.49
N ALA A 46 1.83 22.48 1.59
CA ALA A 46 3.06 22.78 0.88
C ALA A 46 2.99 22.35 -0.60
N LYS A 47 2.73 23.31 -1.48
CA LYS A 47 2.57 23.09 -2.94
C LYS A 47 3.86 22.76 -3.67
N SER A 48 5.03 22.96 -3.07
CA SER A 48 6.32 22.69 -3.71
C SER A 48 6.73 21.22 -3.62
N ILE A 49 6.24 20.50 -2.60
CA ILE A 49 6.68 19.15 -2.25
C ILE A 49 6.17 18.15 -3.28
N THR A 50 7.10 17.38 -3.87
CA THR A 50 6.82 16.30 -4.80
C THR A 50 7.02 14.92 -4.16
N LYS A 51 7.79 14.84 -3.07
CA LYS A 51 7.99 13.61 -2.29
C LYS A 51 7.94 13.91 -0.80
N LEU A 52 7.02 13.26 -0.11
CA LEU A 52 6.80 13.40 1.33
C LEU A 52 7.02 12.05 2.00
N THR A 53 7.86 12.04 3.02
CA THR A 53 8.14 10.86 3.83
C THR A 53 8.01 11.24 5.29
N ILE A 54 7.11 10.59 6.02
CA ILE A 54 6.81 10.88 7.42
C ILE A 54 6.90 9.58 8.22
N LEU A 55 7.79 9.55 9.20
CA LEU A 55 8.07 8.41 10.07
C LEU A 55 7.78 8.78 11.52
N ARG A 56 7.13 7.89 12.26
CA ARG A 56 6.93 8.00 13.73
C ARG A 56 6.26 9.31 14.16
N CYS A 57 5.34 9.81 13.36
CA CYS A 57 4.58 11.03 13.62
C CYS A 57 3.06 10.76 13.65
N THR A 58 2.29 11.78 13.98
CA THR A 58 0.82 11.77 13.87
C THR A 58 0.35 13.07 13.24
N PHE A 59 -0.88 13.05 12.74
CA PHE A 59 -1.61 14.25 12.34
C PHE A 59 -2.57 14.64 13.47
N GLU A 60 -2.74 15.94 13.72
CA GLU A 60 -3.96 16.41 14.37
C GLU A 60 -5.11 16.32 13.36
N SER A 61 -6.36 16.45 13.84
CA SER A 61 -7.48 16.66 12.92
C SER A 61 -7.14 17.84 12.01
N PHE A 62 -7.16 17.64 10.69
CA PHE A 62 -6.84 18.71 9.76
C PHE A 62 -7.79 19.89 9.98
N HIS A 63 -7.23 21.02 10.44
CA HIS A 63 -7.99 22.25 10.65
C HIS A 63 -8.14 23.07 9.36
N SER A 64 -7.40 22.67 8.33
CA SER A 64 -7.32 23.32 7.03
C SER A 64 -7.37 22.29 5.88
N ASP A 65 -7.78 22.74 4.70
CA ASP A 65 -7.82 21.88 3.52
C ASP A 65 -6.40 21.47 3.11
N ILE A 66 -6.20 20.15 2.93
CA ILE A 66 -4.94 19.60 2.42
C ILE A 66 -4.78 20.00 0.95
N ASN A 67 -3.62 20.56 0.60
CA ASN A 67 -3.30 20.95 -0.77
C ASN A 67 -1.85 20.58 -1.11
N LEU A 68 -1.67 19.29 -1.38
CA LEU A 68 -0.43 18.68 -1.82
C LEU A 68 -0.45 18.49 -3.35
N SER A 69 -0.77 19.56 -4.07
CA SER A 69 -1.04 19.56 -5.53
C SER A 69 0.15 19.18 -6.42
N SER A 70 1.37 19.16 -5.89
CA SER A 70 2.57 18.68 -6.61
C SER A 70 3.05 17.30 -6.14
N LEU A 71 2.40 16.70 -5.13
CA LEU A 71 2.89 15.49 -4.48
C LEU A 71 2.74 14.28 -5.42
N LYS A 72 3.87 13.64 -5.68
CA LYS A 72 3.96 12.43 -6.51
C LYS A 72 4.22 11.17 -5.70
N LYS A 73 4.96 11.29 -4.60
CA LYS A 73 5.35 10.15 -3.76
C LYS A 73 5.02 10.42 -2.30
N LEU A 74 4.25 9.54 -1.69
CA LEU A 74 3.89 9.59 -0.28
C LEU A 74 4.33 8.32 0.41
N LEU A 75 5.14 8.45 1.46
CA LEU A 75 5.48 7.36 2.37
C LEU A 75 5.12 7.75 3.79
N LEU A 76 4.25 6.97 4.43
CA LEU A 76 3.96 7.07 5.86
C LEU A 76 4.40 5.77 6.53
N ASP A 77 5.15 5.88 7.62
CA ASP A 77 5.61 4.73 8.39
C ASP A 77 5.53 4.98 9.90
N GLU A 78 4.95 4.03 10.64
CA GLU A 78 4.67 4.18 12.08
C GLU A 78 3.85 5.44 12.39
N VAL A 79 2.86 5.74 11.54
CA VAL A 79 2.00 6.93 11.68
C VAL A 79 0.62 6.54 12.20
N TYR A 80 0.07 7.32 13.13
CA TYR A 80 -1.35 7.17 13.47
C TYR A 80 -2.23 7.91 12.45
N LEU A 81 -3.08 7.18 11.75
CA LEU A 81 -4.11 7.73 10.87
C LEU A 81 -5.39 6.90 10.95
N ASP A 82 -6.53 7.56 11.11
CA ASP A 82 -7.83 6.92 10.96
C ASP A 82 -8.36 7.04 9.52
N ASP A 83 -9.48 6.37 9.25
CA ASP A 83 -10.10 6.33 7.94
C ASP A 83 -10.47 7.76 7.44
N GLN A 84 -10.84 8.70 8.31
CA GLN A 84 -11.24 10.05 7.94
C GLN A 84 -10.04 10.91 7.54
N ILE A 85 -8.97 10.86 8.34
CA ILE A 85 -7.69 11.52 8.04
C ILE A 85 -7.15 10.97 6.72
N PHE A 86 -7.20 9.66 6.52
CA PHE A 86 -6.78 9.03 5.27
C PHE A 86 -7.55 9.55 4.05
N GLN A 87 -8.89 9.60 4.11
CA GLN A 87 -9.71 10.13 3.01
C GLN A 87 -9.40 11.59 2.69
N THR A 88 -9.18 12.40 3.73
CA THR A 88 -8.80 13.81 3.56
C THR A 88 -7.42 13.93 2.90
N LEU A 89 -6.46 13.09 3.32
CA LEU A 89 -5.10 13.08 2.77
C LEU A 89 -5.07 12.73 1.29
N ILE A 90 -5.76 11.67 0.87
CA ILE A 90 -5.77 11.27 -0.54
C ILE A 90 -6.47 12.32 -1.42
N ALA A 91 -7.55 12.94 -0.93
CA ALA A 91 -8.26 14.00 -1.66
C ALA A 91 -7.36 15.23 -1.89
N GLY A 92 -6.45 15.51 -0.95
CA GLY A 92 -5.49 16.60 -1.06
C GLY A 92 -4.28 16.32 -1.97
N CYS A 93 -4.13 15.11 -2.51
CA CYS A 93 -2.97 14.67 -3.31
C CYS A 93 -3.35 14.25 -4.75
N PRO A 94 -3.95 15.13 -5.59
CA PRO A 94 -4.60 14.74 -6.83
C PRO A 94 -3.68 14.20 -7.94
N VAL A 95 -2.36 14.39 -7.82
CA VAL A 95 -1.37 13.97 -8.83
C VAL A 95 -0.42 12.88 -8.33
N VAL A 96 -0.73 12.25 -7.19
CA VAL A 96 0.12 11.22 -6.59
C VAL A 96 0.26 10.00 -7.50
N GLU A 97 1.50 9.51 -7.60
CA GLU A 97 1.93 8.42 -8.46
C GLU A 97 2.28 7.16 -7.65
N ASP A 98 2.80 7.32 -6.42
CA ASP A 98 3.27 6.24 -5.55
C ASP A 98 2.86 6.52 -4.09
N ILE A 99 2.09 5.62 -3.49
CA ILE A 99 1.67 5.68 -2.09
C ILE A 99 2.14 4.43 -1.36
N LYS A 100 2.83 4.64 -0.23
CA LYS A 100 3.31 3.58 0.65
C LYS A 100 2.93 3.84 2.09
N PHE A 101 2.24 2.90 2.70
CA PHE A 101 1.87 2.93 4.11
C PHE A 101 2.43 1.72 4.84
N GLU A 102 3.29 1.96 5.82
CA GLU A 102 3.87 0.94 6.67
C GLU A 102 3.47 1.22 8.12
N ARG A 103 3.06 0.19 8.88
CA ARG A 103 2.75 0.33 10.32
C ARG A 103 1.81 1.53 10.65
N CYS A 104 0.77 1.74 9.84
CA CYS A 104 -0.12 2.91 9.99
C CYS A 104 -1.28 2.64 10.98
N PHE A 105 -1.09 2.99 12.25
CA PHE A 105 -2.02 2.63 13.31
C PHE A 105 -3.35 3.40 13.20
N GLY A 106 -4.49 2.70 13.21
CA GLY A 106 -5.82 3.32 13.19
C GLY A 106 -6.61 3.14 11.89
N LEU A 107 -5.93 2.80 10.79
CA LEU A 107 -6.53 2.64 9.47
C LEU A 107 -7.23 1.29 9.36
N LYS A 108 -8.56 1.31 9.49
CA LYS A 108 -9.41 0.12 9.49
C LYS A 108 -9.94 -0.20 8.11
N ASN A 109 -10.25 0.83 7.32
CA ASN A 109 -10.80 0.69 5.98
C ASN A 109 -10.10 1.64 5.02
N ILE A 110 -9.70 1.12 3.87
CA ILE A 110 -9.10 1.92 2.80
C ILE A 110 -10.08 1.98 1.65
N HIS A 111 -10.49 3.18 1.27
CA HIS A 111 -11.15 3.45 0.00
C HIS A 111 -10.23 4.32 -0.86
N LEU A 112 -9.66 3.74 -1.91
CA LEU A 112 -8.78 4.44 -2.85
C LEU A 112 -9.56 4.76 -4.11
N SER A 113 -9.95 6.02 -4.28
CA SER A 113 -10.63 6.52 -5.47
C SER A 113 -10.17 7.95 -5.79
N GLY A 114 -10.47 8.44 -7.00
CA GLY A 114 -10.14 9.81 -7.39
C GLY A 114 -8.64 10.09 -7.60
N LEU A 115 -7.82 9.05 -7.79
CA LEU A 115 -6.37 9.18 -7.98
C LEU A 115 -5.96 8.77 -9.41
N PRO A 116 -6.16 9.64 -10.43
CA PRO A 116 -5.99 9.27 -11.82
C PRO A 116 -4.52 9.02 -12.23
N LYS A 117 -3.54 9.40 -11.41
CA LYS A 117 -2.11 9.20 -11.70
C LYS A 117 -1.47 8.10 -10.87
N LEU A 118 -2.22 7.41 -10.01
CA LEU A 118 -1.66 6.42 -9.11
C LEU A 118 -1.17 5.20 -9.91
N VAL A 119 0.12 4.91 -9.81
CA VAL A 119 0.83 3.81 -10.49
C VAL A 119 1.21 2.72 -9.49
N ALA A 120 1.53 3.07 -8.26
CA ALA A 120 1.91 2.12 -7.22
C ALA A 120 1.20 2.40 -5.90
N PHE A 121 0.67 1.33 -5.30
CA PHE A 121 0.11 1.35 -3.95
C PHE A 121 0.66 0.20 -3.13
N GLU A 122 1.18 0.52 -1.95
CA GLU A 122 1.71 -0.43 -0.99
C GLU A 122 1.13 -0.18 0.41
N VAL A 123 0.65 -1.24 1.05
CA VAL A 123 0.25 -1.23 2.46
C VAL A 123 0.83 -2.43 3.18
N SER A 124 1.55 -2.17 4.28
CA SER A 124 2.36 -3.14 4.98
C SER A 124 2.21 -3.02 6.50
N LEU A 125 2.26 -4.16 7.19
CA LEU A 125 2.37 -4.26 8.66
C LEU A 125 1.27 -3.52 9.42
N ASN A 126 0.07 -3.49 8.85
CA ASN A 126 -1.08 -2.80 9.41
C ASN A 126 -1.90 -3.76 10.29
N PRO A 127 -1.97 -3.55 11.63
CA PRO A 127 -2.54 -4.54 12.54
C PRO A 127 -4.08 -4.53 12.57
N VAL A 128 -4.70 -3.42 12.18
CA VAL A 128 -6.15 -3.18 12.36
C VAL A 128 -6.93 -3.07 11.04
N LEU A 129 -6.26 -3.18 9.89
CA LEU A 129 -6.87 -3.06 8.58
C LEU A 129 -7.78 -4.27 8.31
N LYS A 130 -9.05 -4.00 7.97
CA LYS A 130 -10.10 -5.01 7.80
C LYS A 130 -10.57 -5.13 6.35
N SER A 131 -10.67 -4.01 5.66
CA SER A 131 -11.20 -3.97 4.30
C SER A 131 -10.49 -2.94 3.43
N MET A 132 -10.46 -3.22 2.13
CA MET A 132 -9.96 -2.31 1.12
C MET A 132 -10.87 -2.33 -0.11
N GLU A 133 -11.18 -1.14 -0.61
CA GLU A 133 -11.82 -0.90 -1.90
C GLU A 133 -10.88 -0.04 -2.75
N ILE A 134 -10.52 -0.55 -3.92
CA ILE A 134 -9.51 0.07 -4.79
C ILE A 134 -10.14 0.36 -6.15
N GLU A 135 -10.19 1.64 -6.51
CA GLU A 135 -10.63 2.21 -7.77
C GLU A 135 -9.49 3.07 -8.35
N ALA A 136 -8.53 2.40 -9.00
CA ALA A 136 -7.34 3.05 -9.56
C ALA A 136 -6.97 2.42 -10.92
N SER A 137 -7.58 2.92 -12.00
CA SER A 137 -7.45 2.34 -13.35
C SER A 137 -6.01 2.30 -13.90
N ASN A 138 -5.16 3.24 -13.48
CA ASN A 138 -3.76 3.35 -13.91
C ASN A 138 -2.77 2.59 -13.00
N LEU A 139 -3.27 1.85 -12.01
CA LEU A 139 -2.42 1.13 -11.07
C LEU A 139 -1.65 0.00 -11.77
N GLU A 140 -0.33 0.05 -11.69
CA GLU A 140 0.57 -0.99 -12.23
C GLU A 140 1.08 -1.96 -11.16
N SER A 141 1.14 -1.51 -9.91
CA SER A 141 1.67 -2.30 -8.79
C SER A 141 0.80 -2.16 -7.55
N LEU A 142 0.25 -3.28 -7.08
CA LEU A 142 -0.51 -3.38 -5.84
C LEU A 142 0.17 -4.37 -4.89
N LEU A 143 0.66 -3.87 -3.76
CA LEU A 143 1.40 -4.66 -2.78
C LEU A 143 0.75 -4.56 -1.40
N ILE A 144 0.30 -5.70 -0.87
CA ILE A 144 -0.43 -5.78 0.40
C ILE A 144 0.26 -6.81 1.28
N TYR A 145 0.90 -6.35 2.36
CA TYR A 145 1.68 -7.17 3.29
C TYR A 145 1.10 -7.12 4.72
N LEU A 146 0.04 -7.90 4.97
CA LEU A 146 -0.70 -7.87 6.25
C LEU A 146 -0.44 -9.11 7.11
N TRP A 147 -0.60 -8.95 8.42
CA TRP A 147 -0.53 -10.06 9.39
C TRP A 147 -1.90 -10.65 9.73
N THR A 148 -2.97 -9.87 9.52
CA THR A 148 -4.35 -10.26 9.80
C THR A 148 -5.15 -10.38 8.51
N PRO A 149 -6.18 -11.24 8.47
CA PRO A 149 -7.09 -11.34 7.33
C PRO A 149 -7.75 -9.99 6.97
N CYS A 150 -7.63 -9.61 5.70
CA CYS A 150 -8.28 -8.42 5.14
C CYS A 150 -9.15 -8.79 3.93
N GLN A 151 -10.32 -8.18 3.83
CA GLN A 151 -11.17 -8.25 2.64
C GLN A 151 -10.68 -7.24 1.59
N ILE A 152 -10.72 -7.61 0.32
CA ILE A 152 -10.34 -6.74 -0.78
C ILE A 152 -11.39 -6.76 -1.89
N ASN A 153 -11.81 -5.57 -2.29
CA ASN A 153 -12.54 -5.32 -3.53
C ASN A 153 -11.66 -4.50 -4.47
N LEU A 154 -11.27 -5.09 -5.59
CA LEU A 154 -10.44 -4.46 -6.60
C LEU A 154 -11.26 -4.27 -7.87
N HIS A 155 -11.52 -3.00 -8.22
CA HIS A 155 -12.14 -2.67 -9.49
C HIS A 155 -11.17 -2.95 -10.65
N PRO A 156 -11.64 -3.12 -11.89
CA PRO A 156 -10.76 -3.40 -13.04
C PRO A 156 -9.62 -2.36 -13.15
N CYS A 157 -8.38 -2.84 -13.15
CA CYS A 157 -7.17 -2.04 -13.27
C CYS A 157 -6.36 -2.51 -14.49
N GLU A 158 -6.64 -1.97 -15.67
CA GLU A 158 -6.15 -2.52 -16.95
C GLU A 158 -4.62 -2.64 -17.05
N ASN A 159 -3.89 -1.79 -16.32
CA ASN A 159 -2.43 -1.71 -16.38
C ASN A 159 -1.70 -2.52 -15.29
N LEU A 160 -2.42 -3.30 -14.47
CA LEU A 160 -1.84 -3.99 -13.33
C LEU A 160 -0.86 -5.08 -13.77
N LYS A 161 0.42 -4.93 -13.40
CA LYS A 161 1.53 -5.84 -13.73
C LYS A 161 2.02 -6.64 -12.52
N LYS A 162 1.90 -6.07 -11.32
CA LYS A 162 2.41 -6.66 -10.08
C LYS A 162 1.31 -6.70 -9.03
N LEU A 163 1.07 -7.89 -8.50
CA LEU A 163 0.18 -8.10 -7.38
C LEU A 163 0.90 -8.92 -6.30
N ALA A 164 0.94 -8.40 -5.08
CA ALA A 164 1.33 -9.15 -3.90
C ALA A 164 0.23 -9.07 -2.85
N LEU A 165 -0.27 -10.22 -2.39
CA LEU A 165 -1.30 -10.34 -1.38
C LEU A 165 -0.80 -11.23 -0.24
N HIS A 166 -0.72 -10.68 0.96
CA HIS A 166 -0.29 -11.38 2.16
C HIS A 166 -1.41 -11.34 3.19
N SER A 167 -1.88 -12.51 3.63
CA SER A 167 -3.00 -12.66 4.57
C SER A 167 -4.30 -12.01 4.07
N VAL A 168 -4.58 -12.05 2.77
CA VAL A 168 -5.84 -11.52 2.20
C VAL A 168 -6.83 -12.67 1.97
N THR A 169 -8.12 -12.44 2.20
CA THR A 169 -9.18 -13.44 2.04
C THR A 169 -9.55 -13.62 0.55
N VAL A 170 -8.71 -14.32 -0.21
CA VAL A 170 -8.91 -14.62 -1.63
C VAL A 170 -9.35 -16.07 -1.86
N THR A 171 -10.42 -16.27 -2.64
CA THR A 171 -10.95 -17.59 -3.02
C THR A 171 -10.47 -17.98 -4.43
N ASP A 172 -10.61 -19.27 -4.77
CA ASP A 172 -10.29 -19.78 -6.12
C ASP A 172 -11.05 -19.00 -7.20
N LYS A 173 -12.34 -18.74 -6.98
CA LYS A 173 -13.19 -17.94 -7.88
C LYS A 173 -12.67 -16.51 -8.01
N TRP A 174 -12.34 -15.88 -6.89
CA TRP A 174 -11.82 -14.50 -6.90
C TRP A 174 -10.53 -14.42 -7.72
N LEU A 175 -9.59 -15.35 -7.51
CA LEU A 175 -8.32 -15.36 -8.23
C LEU A 175 -8.51 -15.59 -9.74
N HIS A 176 -9.41 -16.51 -10.11
CA HIS A 176 -9.74 -16.76 -11.51
C HIS A 176 -10.37 -15.52 -12.18
N ASP A 177 -11.39 -14.94 -11.55
CA ASP A 177 -12.07 -13.74 -12.03
C ASP A 177 -11.07 -12.57 -12.13
N PHE A 178 -10.17 -12.43 -11.15
CA PHE A 178 -9.11 -11.43 -11.15
C PHE A 178 -8.17 -11.61 -12.35
N LEU A 179 -7.59 -12.80 -12.53
CA LEU A 179 -6.63 -13.05 -13.61
C LEU A 179 -7.26 -12.89 -15.01
N SER A 180 -8.54 -13.24 -15.17
CA SER A 180 -9.25 -13.05 -16.45
C SER A 180 -9.41 -11.57 -16.84
N LYS A 181 -9.51 -10.67 -15.86
CA LYS A 181 -9.65 -9.22 -16.06
C LYS A 181 -8.32 -8.47 -16.15
N HIS A 182 -7.21 -9.12 -15.77
CA HIS A 182 -5.89 -8.49 -15.67
C HIS A 182 -4.83 -9.30 -16.44
N PRO A 183 -4.90 -9.34 -17.79
CA PRO A 183 -4.02 -10.18 -18.62
C PRO A 183 -2.55 -9.72 -18.62
N LEU A 184 -2.26 -8.50 -18.15
CA LEU A 184 -0.91 -7.93 -18.12
C LEU A 184 -0.09 -8.31 -16.88
N ILE A 185 -0.63 -9.12 -15.96
CA ILE A 185 0.07 -9.53 -14.74
C ILE A 185 1.35 -10.30 -15.09
N GLU A 186 2.49 -9.73 -14.67
CA GLU A 186 3.82 -10.31 -14.82
C GLU A 186 4.32 -10.94 -13.52
N SER A 187 3.84 -10.46 -12.38
CA SER A 187 4.26 -10.91 -11.06
C SER A 187 3.07 -11.10 -10.13
N LEU A 188 2.88 -12.32 -9.65
CA LEU A 188 1.85 -12.67 -8.67
C LEU A 188 2.51 -13.29 -7.43
N ASN A 189 2.29 -12.69 -6.27
CA ASN A 189 2.74 -13.20 -4.97
C ASN A 189 1.54 -13.39 -4.04
N LEU A 190 1.30 -14.62 -3.61
CA LEU A 190 0.22 -15.01 -2.71
C LEU A 190 0.83 -15.61 -1.44
N HIS A 191 0.68 -14.95 -0.31
CA HIS A 191 1.21 -15.45 0.96
C HIS A 191 0.10 -15.56 2.00
N ASN A 192 0.06 -16.69 2.72
CA ASN A 192 -0.95 -16.95 3.77
C ASN A 192 -2.41 -16.80 3.25
N CYS A 193 -2.65 -17.10 1.97
CA CYS A 193 -3.97 -17.06 1.35
C CYS A 193 -4.70 -18.39 1.57
N ASN A 194 -5.13 -18.64 2.81
CA ASN A 194 -5.60 -19.96 3.26
C ASN A 194 -6.98 -20.38 2.73
N MET A 195 -7.69 -19.55 1.96
CA MET A 195 -8.95 -19.94 1.32
C MET A 195 -8.73 -20.54 -0.08
N LEU A 196 -7.51 -20.45 -0.61
CA LEU A 196 -7.16 -21.03 -1.91
C LEU A 196 -6.97 -22.53 -1.79
N LYS A 197 -7.68 -23.29 -2.62
CA LYS A 197 -7.57 -24.75 -2.73
C LYS A 197 -6.97 -25.18 -4.05
N THR A 198 -7.34 -24.49 -5.13
CA THR A 198 -6.87 -24.74 -6.48
C THR A 198 -6.41 -23.44 -7.13
N ILE A 199 -5.30 -23.49 -7.85
CA ILE A 199 -4.79 -22.37 -8.64
C ILE A 199 -4.74 -22.82 -10.11
N ASN A 200 -5.43 -22.10 -10.98
CA ASN A 200 -5.38 -22.31 -12.43
C ASN A 200 -4.87 -21.02 -13.07
N ILE A 201 -3.65 -21.06 -13.60
CA ILE A 201 -2.99 -19.93 -14.23
C ILE A 201 -2.69 -20.30 -15.68
N SER A 202 -3.18 -19.48 -16.61
CA SER A 202 -2.79 -19.51 -18.01
C SER A 202 -2.39 -18.10 -18.42
N SER A 203 -1.11 -17.86 -18.67
CA SER A 203 -0.60 -16.52 -18.98
C SER A 203 0.73 -16.58 -19.74
N ASP A 204 0.81 -15.90 -20.87
CA ASP A 204 2.03 -15.68 -21.63
C ASP A 204 2.89 -14.53 -21.06
N ARG A 205 2.34 -13.69 -20.17
CA ARG A 205 3.06 -12.55 -19.56
C ARG A 205 3.69 -12.86 -18.22
N MET A 206 3.23 -13.90 -17.53
CA MET A 206 3.67 -14.21 -16.18
C MET A 206 5.16 -14.58 -16.15
N LYS A 207 5.95 -13.81 -15.38
CA LYS A 207 7.40 -13.99 -15.18
C LYS A 207 7.71 -14.48 -13.77
N ASN A 208 6.97 -14.02 -12.77
CA ASN A 208 7.20 -14.34 -11.36
C ASN A 208 5.91 -14.85 -10.73
N LEU A 209 5.96 -16.06 -10.18
CA LEU A 209 4.87 -16.65 -9.42
C LEU A 209 5.40 -17.13 -8.08
N ILE A 210 4.86 -16.55 -7.01
CA ILE A 210 5.21 -16.90 -5.64
C ILE A 210 3.92 -17.28 -4.92
N PHE A 211 3.88 -18.45 -4.31
CA PHE A 211 2.83 -18.80 -3.36
C PHE A 211 3.44 -19.44 -2.12
N SER A 212 3.11 -18.92 -0.94
CA SER A 212 3.72 -19.36 0.30
C SER A 212 2.76 -19.39 1.48
N HIS A 213 2.89 -20.39 2.34
CA HIS A 213 2.02 -20.59 3.51
C HIS A 213 0.52 -20.63 3.20
N CYS A 214 0.09 -20.98 1.98
CA CYS A 214 -1.31 -21.23 1.61
C CYS A 214 -1.71 -22.65 2.03
N LYS A 215 -2.25 -22.81 3.24
CA LYS A 215 -2.41 -24.13 3.88
C LYS A 215 -3.39 -25.06 3.18
N GLU A 216 -4.47 -24.53 2.64
CA GLU A 216 -5.53 -25.32 2.00
C GLU A 216 -5.24 -25.61 0.51
N LEU A 217 -4.13 -25.11 -0.04
CA LEU A 217 -3.80 -25.27 -1.46
C LEU A 217 -3.36 -26.72 -1.76
N VAL A 218 -4.13 -27.42 -2.58
CA VAL A 218 -3.91 -28.83 -2.94
C VAL A 218 -3.43 -28.99 -4.38
N GLU A 219 -3.85 -28.11 -5.29
CA GLU A 219 -3.58 -28.25 -6.73
C GLU A 219 -3.19 -26.91 -7.38
N ALA A 220 -2.23 -26.94 -8.30
CA ALA A 220 -1.77 -25.77 -9.03
C ALA A 220 -1.46 -26.10 -10.49
N ASN A 221 -2.37 -25.78 -11.40
CA ASN A 221 -2.20 -25.93 -12.84
C ASN A 221 -1.67 -24.62 -13.44
N ILE A 222 -0.45 -24.65 -13.97
CA ILE A 222 0.27 -23.45 -14.41
C ILE A 222 0.74 -23.64 -15.85
N ILE A 223 0.13 -22.89 -16.76
CA ILE A 223 0.50 -22.76 -18.16
C ILE A 223 1.08 -21.36 -18.36
N ALA A 224 2.39 -21.22 -18.15
CA ALA A 224 3.09 -19.94 -18.25
C ALA A 224 4.46 -20.11 -18.93
N PRO A 225 4.54 -20.04 -20.27
CA PRO A 225 5.77 -20.34 -21.01
C PRO A 225 6.91 -19.35 -20.75
N ASN A 226 6.60 -18.11 -20.34
CA ASN A 226 7.59 -17.07 -20.03
C ASN A 226 7.91 -16.96 -18.53
N LEU A 227 7.55 -17.98 -17.73
CA LEU A 227 7.78 -17.99 -16.29
C LEU A 227 9.28 -18.14 -15.98
N CYS A 228 9.89 -17.09 -15.43
CA CYS A 228 11.29 -17.08 -15.04
C CYS A 228 11.50 -17.59 -13.61
N ARG A 229 10.57 -17.29 -12.70
CA ARG A 229 10.68 -17.60 -11.28
C ARG A 229 9.38 -18.20 -10.78
N LEU A 230 9.46 -19.45 -10.33
CA LEU A 230 8.44 -20.11 -9.54
C LEU A 230 9.01 -20.33 -8.14
N THR A 231 8.30 -19.89 -7.11
CA THR A 231 8.75 -20.07 -5.73
C THR A 231 7.58 -20.52 -4.87
N GLN A 232 7.76 -21.64 -4.18
CA GLN A 232 6.81 -22.18 -3.24
C GLN A 232 7.46 -22.40 -1.88
N PHE A 233 6.83 -21.92 -0.82
CA PHE A 233 7.25 -22.19 0.56
C PHE A 233 6.05 -22.59 1.42
N GLY A 234 6.12 -23.69 2.18
CA GLY A 234 5.03 -24.09 3.06
C GLY A 234 5.19 -25.52 3.58
N ASN A 235 4.44 -25.84 4.65
CA ASN A 235 4.57 -27.13 5.36
C ASN A 235 3.79 -28.29 4.71
N ASN A 236 3.14 -28.09 3.57
CA ASN A 236 2.26 -29.10 2.95
C ASN A 236 2.87 -29.68 1.68
N LYS A 237 2.42 -30.90 1.31
CA LYS A 237 2.78 -31.60 0.06
C LYS A 237 2.70 -30.61 -1.11
N LEU A 238 3.73 -30.61 -1.94
CA LEU A 238 3.76 -29.79 -3.16
C LEU A 238 2.45 -30.04 -3.94
N PRO A 239 1.70 -28.99 -4.31
CA PRO A 239 0.54 -29.17 -5.16
C PRO A 239 1.01 -29.83 -6.45
N TYR A 240 0.20 -30.74 -6.96
CA TYR A 240 0.47 -31.33 -8.26
C TYR A 240 0.54 -30.21 -9.30
N VAL A 241 1.68 -30.11 -9.99
CA VAL A 241 1.87 -29.16 -11.08
C VAL A 241 1.76 -29.94 -12.38
N ALA A 242 0.58 -29.89 -13.00
CA ALA A 242 0.42 -30.38 -14.36
C ALA A 242 1.19 -29.44 -15.30
N ARG A 243 2.17 -29.98 -16.02
CA ARG A 243 2.76 -29.32 -17.20
C ARG A 243 2.02 -29.86 -18.42
N ALA A 244 1.43 -28.98 -19.21
CA ALA A 244 1.00 -29.26 -20.58
C ALA A 244 1.97 -28.55 -21.52
#